data_AF-A0A957QLV3-F1
#
_entry.id   AF-A0A957QLV3-F1
#
_cell.length_a   1.000
_cell.length_b   1.000
_cell.length_c   1.000
_cell.angle_alpha   90.00
_cell.angle_beta   90.00
_cell.angle_gamma   90.00
#
_symmetry.space_group_name_H-M   'P 1'
#
loop_
_entity.id
_entity.type
_entity.pdbx_description
1 polymer ?
#
loop_
_entity_poly.entity_id
_entity_poly.type
_entity_poly.pdbx_seq_one_letter_code
_entity_poly.pdbx_strand_id
1 'polypeptide(L)'
;VYHDGAGLFAGLPSPFAATRYHSLIVAEPLPDELEVIAWTAEGEMMGLRHKEYPVVGVQFHPESILTEYGKELLQNFLDGEI
;
A
#
# COMPACT_ATOMS: atom_id res chain seq x y z
N VAL A 1 -8.21 -2.22 -3.77
CA VAL A 1 -6.74 -2.23 -3.80
C VAL A 1 -6.29 -3.67 -3.85
N TYR A 2 -5.61 -4.05 -4.93
CA TYR A 2 -4.85 -5.30 -5.02
C TYR A 2 -3.47 -5.07 -4.44
N HIS A 3 -2.85 -6.12 -3.91
CA HIS A 3 -1.52 -6.07 -3.31
C HIS A 3 -0.81 -7.43 -3.38
N ASP A 4 0.49 -7.42 -3.09
CA ASP A 4 1.37 -8.60 -3.09
C ASP A 4 1.18 -9.54 -1.88
N GLY A 5 0.56 -9.05 -0.80
CA GLY A 5 0.25 -9.83 0.40
C GLY A 5 1.46 -10.03 1.33
N ALA A 6 2.55 -9.31 1.09
CA ALA A 6 3.75 -9.34 1.91
C ALA A 6 3.89 -8.06 2.75
N GLY A 7 4.72 -8.13 3.80
CA GLY A 7 5.03 -6.99 4.67
C GLY A 7 3.76 -6.31 5.17
N LEU A 8 3.57 -5.03 4.81
CA LEU A 8 2.45 -4.22 5.27
C LEU A 8 1.10 -4.91 5.04
N PHE A 9 0.96 -5.70 3.97
CA PHE A 9 -0.27 -6.38 3.59
C PHE A 9 -0.39 -7.83 4.10
N ALA A 10 0.52 -8.28 4.97
CA ALA A 10 0.52 -9.64 5.50
C ALA A 10 -0.81 -9.98 6.19
N GLY A 11 -1.36 -11.15 5.84
CA GLY A 11 -2.61 -11.67 6.42
C GLY A 11 -3.89 -10.98 5.95
N LEU A 12 -3.80 -10.01 5.03
CA LEU A 12 -4.97 -9.28 4.53
C LEU A 12 -5.51 -9.87 3.21
N PRO A 13 -6.83 -9.81 2.97
CA PRO A 13 -7.40 -10.26 1.71
C PRO A 13 -7.10 -9.28 0.58
N SER A 14 -6.83 -9.83 -0.61
CA SER A 14 -6.60 -9.07 -1.83
C SER A 14 -7.69 -9.41 -2.85
N PRO A 15 -8.45 -8.42 -3.39
CA PRO A 15 -8.40 -7.00 -3.06
C PRO A 15 -9.27 -6.60 -1.85
N PHE A 16 -9.05 -5.40 -1.31
CA PHE A 16 -9.96 -4.75 -0.34
C PHE A 16 -10.30 -3.30 -0.72
N ALA A 17 -11.38 -2.74 -0.18
CA ALA A 17 -11.78 -1.35 -0.41
C ALA A 17 -10.96 -0.38 0.46
N ALA A 18 -10.33 0.61 -0.18
CA ALA A 18 -9.53 1.62 0.52
C ALA A 18 -9.94 3.03 0.10
N THR A 19 -9.85 3.96 1.04
CA THR A 19 -10.27 5.34 0.81
C THR A 19 -9.11 6.20 0.33
N ARG A 20 -9.30 6.93 -0.78
CA ARG A 20 -8.34 7.89 -1.33
C ARG A 20 -9.05 9.22 -1.58
N TYR A 21 -8.42 10.35 -1.21
CA TYR A 21 -8.98 11.69 -1.43
C TYR A 21 -8.16 12.56 -2.39
N HIS A 22 -7.04 12.05 -2.91
CA HIS A 22 -6.11 12.80 -3.76
C HIS A 22 -6.37 12.59 -5.25
N SER A 23 -6.13 13.63 -6.06
CA SER A 23 -6.20 13.60 -7.52
C SER A 23 -4.88 13.20 -8.19
N LEU A 24 -3.76 13.38 -7.49
CA LEU A 24 -2.43 13.03 -8.02
C LEU A 24 -2.13 11.55 -7.78
N ILE A 25 -1.42 10.97 -8.74
CA ILE A 25 -0.94 9.59 -8.72
C ILE A 25 0.55 9.57 -9.03
N VAL A 26 1.26 8.58 -8.48
CA VAL A 26 2.63 8.29 -8.88
C VAL A 26 2.62 7.74 -10.31
N ALA A 27 3.51 8.27 -11.15
CA ALA A 27 3.67 7.85 -12.54
C ALA A 27 4.99 7.10 -12.72
N GLU A 28 5.04 6.25 -13.74
CA GLU A 28 6.28 5.63 -14.21
C GLU A 28 7.16 6.63 -14.99
N PRO A 29 8.48 6.38 -15.08
CA PRO A 29 9.22 5.28 -14.45
C PRO A 29 9.48 5.53 -12.96
N LEU A 30 9.57 4.44 -12.19
CA LEU A 30 10.06 4.51 -10.81
C LEU A 30 11.59 4.42 -10.78
N PRO A 31 12.24 5.02 -9.76
CA PRO A 31 13.63 4.71 -9.44
C PRO A 31 13.81 3.20 -9.17
N ASP A 32 15.00 2.67 -9.48
CA ASP A 32 15.32 1.25 -9.32
C ASP A 32 15.24 0.79 -7.86
N GLU A 33 15.30 1.70 -6.89
CA GLU A 33 15.23 1.42 -5.47
C GLU A 33 13.80 1.16 -4.97
N LEU A 34 12.79 1.50 -5.76
CA LEU A 34 11.38 1.33 -5.42
C LEU A 34 10.74 0.17 -6.18
N GLU A 35 9.80 -0.49 -5.53
CA GLU A 35 8.95 -1.50 -6.14
C GLU A 35 7.48 -1.26 -5.82
N VAL A 36 6.60 -1.58 -6.77
CA VAL A 36 5.16 -1.48 -6.60
C VAL A 36 4.66 -2.71 -5.83
N ILE A 37 3.95 -2.48 -4.73
CA ILE A 37 3.41 -3.53 -3.86
C ILE A 37 1.88 -3.53 -3.78
N ALA A 38 1.21 -2.48 -4.27
CA ALA A 38 -0.24 -2.41 -4.37
C ALA A 38 -0.72 -1.55 -5.55
N TRP A 39 -1.86 -1.91 -6.13
CA TRP A 39 -2.42 -1.29 -7.34
C TRP A 39 -3.97 -1.36 -7.43
N THR A 40 -4.57 -0.59 -8.34
CA THR A 40 -6.00 -0.70 -8.70
C THR A 40 -6.23 -1.70 -9.84
N ALA A 41 -7.48 -2.03 -10.16
CA ALA A 41 -7.78 -2.90 -11.31
C ALA A 41 -7.30 -2.31 -12.65
N GLU A 42 -7.26 -0.98 -12.72
CA GLU A 42 -6.81 -0.18 -13.86
C GLU A 42 -5.29 0.03 -13.88
N GLY A 43 -4.57 -0.47 -12.87
CA GLY A 43 -3.10 -0.39 -12.78
C GLY A 43 -2.56 0.88 -12.14
N GLU A 44 -3.39 1.71 -11.49
CA GLU A 44 -2.88 2.85 -10.73
C GLU A 44 -2.11 2.35 -9.51
N MET A 45 -0.91 2.88 -9.26
CA MET A 45 -0.10 2.51 -8.10
C MET A 45 -0.76 2.99 -6.81
N MET A 46 -0.89 2.07 -5.85
CA MET A 46 -1.50 2.31 -4.54
C MET A 46 -0.56 2.08 -3.38
N GLY A 47 0.56 1.39 -3.59
CA GLY A 47 1.59 1.18 -2.58
C GLY A 47 2.94 0.90 -3.19
N LEU A 48 3.99 1.43 -2.55
CA LEU A 48 5.39 1.27 -2.92
C LEU A 48 6.21 0.83 -1.70
N ARG A 49 7.26 0.04 -1.92
CA ARG A 49 8.28 -0.31 -0.92
C ARG A 49 9.67 0.03 -1.45
N HIS A 50 10.57 0.43 -0.57
CA HIS A 50 12.00 0.49 -0.88
C HIS A 50 12.64 -0.90 -0.78
N LYS A 51 13.45 -1.29 -1.76
CA LYS A 51 14.05 -2.64 -1.84
C LYS A 51 15.10 -2.97 -0.77
N GLU A 52 15.49 -2.00 0.06
CA GLU A 52 16.64 -2.12 0.97
C GLU A 52 16.32 -1.58 2.38
N TYR A 53 15.60 -0.47 2.45
CA TYR A 53 15.20 0.15 3.72
C TYR A 53 13.75 -0.20 4.07
N PRO A 54 13.41 -0.28 5.37
CA PRO A 54 12.03 -0.53 5.84
C PRO A 54 11.17 0.73 5.65
N VAL A 55 10.93 1.08 4.38
CA VAL A 55 10.18 2.26 3.96
C VAL A 55 9.08 1.80 3.02
N VAL A 56 7.84 2.04 3.44
CA VAL A 56 6.63 1.73 2.69
C VAL A 56 5.79 2.99 2.59
N GLY A 57 5.22 3.24 1.42
CA GLY A 57 4.26 4.31 1.18
C GLY A 57 2.98 3.76 0.59
N VAL A 58 1.83 4.26 1.04
CA VAL A 58 0.52 3.96 0.45
C VAL A 58 -0.15 5.24 -0.03
N GLN A 59 -0.87 5.15 -1.14
CA GLN A 59 -1.56 6.29 -1.77
C GLN A 59 -2.95 6.56 -1.15
N PHE A 60 -3.52 5.54 -0.51
CA PHE A 60 -4.79 5.60 0.22
C PHE A 60 -4.57 5.93 1.70
N HIS A 61 -5.67 6.12 2.43
CA HIS A 61 -5.70 6.51 3.84
C HIS A 61 -6.00 5.30 4.74
N PRO A 62 -4.99 4.58 5.27
CA PRO A 62 -5.22 3.47 6.20
C PRO A 62 -5.89 3.94 7.51
N GLU A 63 -5.78 5.22 7.85
CA GLU A 63 -6.42 5.83 9.03
C GLU A 63 -7.91 6.14 8.84
N SER A 64 -8.40 6.15 7.60
CA SER A 64 -9.80 6.47 7.32
C SER A 64 -10.72 5.34 7.77
N ILE A 65 -11.85 5.69 8.41
CA ILE A 65 -12.86 4.72 8.86
C ILE A 65 -13.48 3.90 7.73
N LEU A 66 -13.41 4.42 6.49
CA LEU A 66 -13.95 3.77 5.30
C LEU A 66 -12.93 2.86 4.59
N THR A 67 -11.68 2.83 5.06
CA THR A 67 -10.68 1.87 4.57
C THR A 67 -10.84 0.55 5.31
N GLU A 68 -11.15 -0.51 4.58
CA GLU A 68 -11.15 -1.87 5.14
C GLU A 68 -9.73 -2.24 5.57
N TYR A 69 -9.62 -2.94 6.70
CA TYR A 69 -8.36 -3.42 7.27
C TYR A 69 -7.33 -2.31 7.60
N GLY A 70 -7.77 -1.06 7.73
CA GLY A 70 -6.89 0.08 8.03
C GLY A 70 -6.12 -0.07 9.35
N LYS A 71 -6.75 -0.64 10.38
CA LYS A 71 -6.11 -0.87 11.68
C LYS A 71 -5.07 -1.98 11.62
N GLU A 72 -5.35 -3.03 10.86
CA GLU A 72 -4.48 -4.18 10.66
C GLU A 72 -3.24 -3.78 9.85
N LEU A 73 -3.39 -2.93 8.82
CA LEU A 73 -2.24 -2.31 8.13
C LEU A 73 -1.35 -1.53 9.09
N LEU A 74 -1.94 -0.70 9.95
CA LEU A 74 -1.19 0.07 10.95
C LEU A 74 -0.54 -0.84 12.00
N GLN A 75 -1.20 -1.95 12.37
CA GLN A 75 -0.64 -2.94 13.27
C GLN A 75 0.59 -3.62 12.64
N ASN A 76 0.50 -4.10 11.39
CA ASN A 76 1.63 -4.67 10.65
C ASN A 76 2.81 -3.68 10.59
N PHE A 77 2.54 -2.39 10.34
CA PHE A 77 3.56 -1.35 10.39
C PHE A 77 4.23 -1.24 11.77
N LEU A 78 3.45 -1.24 12.85
CA LEU A 78 3.97 -1.15 14.22
C LEU A 78 4.74 -2.40 14.66
N ASP A 79 4.36 -3.56 14.15
CA ASP A 79 5.03 -4.85 14.40
C ASP A 79 6.34 -5.00 13.59
N GLY A 80 6.60 -4.08 12.65
CA GLY A 80 7.80 -4.09 11.81
C GLY A 80 7.70 -5.02 10.60
N GLU A 81 6.48 -5.43 10.23
CA GLU A 81 6.19 -6.19 9.01
C GLU A 81 6.18 -5.23 7.81
N ILE A 82 7.34 -4.63 7.48
CA ILE A 82 7.51 -3.70 6.34
C ILE A 82 8.77 -3.97 5.52
#